data_AF-A0A075AVJ5-F1
#
_entry.id   AF-A0A075AVJ5-F1
#
_cell.length_a   1.000
_cell.length_b   1.000
_cell.length_c   1.000
_cell.angle_alpha   90.00
_cell.angle_beta   90.00
_cell.angle_gamma   90.00
#
_symmetry.space_group_name_H-M   'P 1'
#
loop_
_entity.id
_entity.type
_entity.pdbx_description
1 polymer ?
#
loop_
_entity_poly.entity_id
_entity_poly.type
_entity_poly.pdbx_seq_one_letter_code
_entity_poly.pdbx_strand_id
1 'polypeptide(L)' 'MDESNLDDLMEIKPANSKAKVALIGSLDPRGCKIVNDPYYGGINGFHTNFNQLAYYSELFLEQLEKSNLI' A
#
# COMPACT_ATOMS: atom_id res chain seq x y z
N MET A 1 5.09 1.29 1.01
CA MET A 1 5.24 -0.10 0.52
C MET A 1 5.51 -1.01 1.71
N ASP A 2 6.36 -0.52 2.61
CA ASP A 2 6.63 -1.10 3.92
C ASP A 2 6.37 -0.06 5.03
N GLU A 3 6.69 -0.42 6.28
CA GLU A 3 6.57 0.45 7.46
C GLU A 3 7.58 1.61 7.44
N SER A 4 8.81 1.38 6.94
CA SER A 4 9.82 2.44 6.86
C SER A 4 9.34 3.61 6.01
N ASN A 5 8.75 3.35 4.83
CA ASN A 5 8.20 4.42 4.00
C ASN A 5 7.04 5.15 4.70
N LEU A 6 6.23 4.42 5.47
CA LEU A 6 5.10 5.02 6.18
C LEU A 6 5.61 5.96 7.26
N ASP A 7 6.59 5.53 8.04
CA ASP A 7 7.19 6.33 9.11
C ASP A 7 7.82 7.61 8.54
N ASP A 8 8.61 7.49 7.47
CA ASP A 8 9.20 8.65 6.77
C ASP A 8 8.12 9.64 6.30
N LEU A 9 7.03 9.14 5.70
CA LEU A 9 5.93 9.98 5.23
C LEU A 9 5.16 10.63 6.39
N MET A 10 5.03 9.93 7.52
CA MET A 10 4.35 10.44 8.70
C MET A 10 5.19 11.50 9.43
N GLU A 11 6.51 11.39 9.40
CA GLU A 11 7.45 12.40 9.94
C GLU A 11 7.32 13.72 9.18
N ILE A 12 7.25 13.68 7.84
CA ILE A 12 7.17 14.88 7.01
C ILE A 12 5.74 15.39 6.79
N LYS A 13 4.73 14.68 7.28
CA LYS A 13 3.32 15.06 7.08
C LYS A 13 3.04 16.40 7.78
N PRO A 14 2.53 17.43 7.06
CA PRO A 14 2.15 18.69 7.68
C PRO A 14 1.07 18.48 8.76
N ALA A 15 1.23 19.14 9.91
CA ALA A 15 0.33 18.96 11.07
C ALA A 15 -1.15 19.21 10.74
N ASN A 16 -1.44 20.17 9.84
CA ASN A 16 -2.79 20.53 9.44
C ASN A 16 -3.30 19.74 8.20
N SER A 17 -2.57 18.72 7.76
CA SER A 17 -2.97 17.92 6.61
C SER A 17 -4.17 17.02 6.94
N LYS A 18 -5.23 17.13 6.12
CA LYS A 18 -6.41 16.28 6.18
C LYS A 18 -6.21 14.93 5.46
N ALA A 19 -5.10 14.76 4.75
CA ALA A 19 -4.84 13.53 4.00
C ALA A 19 -4.57 12.34 4.95
N LYS A 20 -5.13 11.18 4.60
CA LYS A 20 -4.83 9.91 5.24
C LYS A 20 -3.64 9.27 4.52
N VAL A 21 -2.59 8.98 5.27
CA VAL A 21 -1.43 8.21 4.80
C VAL A 21 -1.59 6.79 5.36
N ALA A 22 -1.44 5.77 4.51
CA ALA A 22 -1.61 4.37 4.89
C ALA A 22 -0.84 3.44 3.95
N LEU A 23 -0.58 2.20 4.39
CA LEU A 23 -0.02 1.16 3.54
C LEU A 23 -1.04 0.70 2.49
N ILE A 24 -0.60 0.50 1.25
CA ILE A 24 -1.47 0.01 0.17
C ILE A 24 -2.05 -1.38 0.49
N GLY A 25 -1.26 -2.27 1.10
CA GLY A 25 -1.71 -3.58 1.54
C GLY A 25 -2.62 -3.56 2.78
N SER A 26 -2.89 -2.40 3.39
CA SER A 26 -3.83 -2.30 4.53
C SER A 26 -5.28 -2.64 4.16
N LEU A 27 -5.59 -2.68 2.86
CA LEU A 27 -6.89 -3.06 2.32
C LEU A 27 -7.08 -4.57 2.26
N ASP A 28 -5.99 -5.34 2.34
CA ASP A 28 -6.05 -6.79 2.26
C ASP A 28 -6.63 -7.38 3.56
N PRO A 29 -7.79 -8.05 3.51
CA PRO A 29 -8.41 -8.64 4.70
C PRO A 29 -7.59 -9.79 5.29
N ARG A 30 -6.62 -10.34 4.55
CA ARG A 30 -5.72 -11.41 5.01
C ARG A 30 -4.59 -10.89 5.89
N GLY A 31 -4.40 -9.57 5.97
CA GLY A 31 -3.38 -8.94 6.82
C GLY A 31 -1.97 -8.91 6.24
N CYS A 32 -1.76 -9.35 5.00
CA CYS A 32 -0.51 -9.14 4.28
C CYS A 32 -0.43 -7.68 3.82
N LYS A 33 0.36 -6.85 4.53
CA LYS A 33 0.41 -5.39 4.28
C LYS A 33 1.68 -4.90 3.61
N ILE A 34 2.77 -5.66 3.75
CA ILE A 34 4.11 -5.24 3.36
C ILE A 34 4.43 -5.72 1.94
N VAL A 35 4.89 -4.80 1.12
CA VAL A 35 5.55 -5.07 -0.16
C VAL A 35 7.04 -4.90 0.08
N ASN A 36 7.78 -6.01 0.08
CA ASN A 36 9.21 -6.01 0.38
C ASN A 36 9.99 -5.34 -0.75
N ASP A 37 11.11 -4.69 -0.42
CA ASP A 37 12.03 -4.17 -1.43
C ASP A 37 12.56 -5.33 -2.31
N PRO A 38 12.31 -5.32 -3.64
CA PRO A 38 12.71 -6.42 -4.51
C PRO A 38 14.21 -6.40 -4.84
N TYR A 39 14.95 -5.35 -4.50
CA TYR A 39 16.34 -5.14 -4.90
C TYR A 39 17.27 -6.29 -4.46
N TYR A 40 16.98 -6.93 -3.34
CA TYR A 40 17.76 -8.06 -2.81
C TYR A 40 17.16 -9.45 -3.14
N GLY A 41 16.01 -9.51 -3.80
CA GLY A 41 15.27 -10.76 -4.10
C GLY A 41 15.44 -11.29 -5.52
N GLY A 42 16.19 -10.59 -6.38
CA GLY A 42 16.28 -10.90 -7.81
C GLY A 42 14.92 -10.80 -8.52
N ILE A 43 14.82 -11.38 -9.72
CA ILE A 43 13.61 -11.25 -10.57
C ILE A 43 12.32 -11.76 -9.90
N ASN A 44 12.43 -12.78 -9.03
CA ASN A 44 11.28 -13.32 -8.31
C ASN A 44 10.67 -12.29 -7.36
N GLY A 45 11.48 -11.47 -6.69
CA GLY A 45 10.99 -10.37 -5.85
C GLY A 45 10.16 -9.38 -6.65
N PHE A 46 10.59 -9.04 -7.87
CA PHE A 46 9.82 -8.19 -8.77
C PHE A 46 8.49 -8.82 -9.20
N HIS A 47 8.47 -10.11 -9.53
CA HIS A 47 7.23 -10.82 -9.86
C HIS A 47 6.25 -10.89 -8.68
N THR A 48 6.75 -11.17 -7.48
CA THR A 48 5.94 -11.17 -6.25
C THR A 48 5.33 -9.79 -6.02
N ASN A 49 6.15 -8.73 -6.09
CA ASN A 49 5.68 -7.37 -5.89
C ASN A 49 4.66 -6.94 -6.94
N PHE A 50 4.87 -7.31 -8.21
CA PHE A 50 3.92 -7.03 -9.29
C PHE A 50 2.55 -7.64 -8.98
N ASN A 51 2.51 -8.92 -8.59
CA ASN A 51 1.26 -9.60 -8.27
C ASN A 51 0.58 -8.99 -7.03
N GLN A 52 1.34 -8.65 -5.98
CA GLN A 52 0.80 -7.99 -4.79
C GLN A 52 0.21 -6.62 -5.12
N LEU A 53 0.93 -5.79 -5.88
CA LEU A 53 0.50 -4.44 -6.22
C LEU A 53 -0.70 -4.43 -7.18
N ALA A 54 -0.76 -5.35 -8.14
CA ALA A 54 -1.93 -5.52 -8.99
C ALA A 54 -3.17 -5.82 -8.15
N TYR A 55 -3.08 -6.82 -7.26
CA TYR A 55 -4.17 -7.20 -6.37
C TYR A 55 -4.60 -6.07 -5.43
N TYR A 56 -3.66 -5.38 -4.78
CA TYR A 56 -4.02 -4.26 -3.89
C TYR A 56 -4.63 -3.07 -4.65
N SER A 57 -4.24 -2.86 -5.91
CA SER A 57 -4.85 -1.83 -6.76
C SER A 57 -6.31 -2.15 -7.06
N GLU A 58 -6.65 -3.40 -7.34
CA GLU A 58 -8.04 -3.85 -7.51
C GLU A 58 -8.86 -3.60 -6.24
N LEU A 59 -8.36 -4.01 -5.06
CA LEU A 59 -9.04 -3.75 -3.78
C LEU A 59 -9.25 -2.25 -3.51
N PHE A 60 -8.26 -1.42 -3.86
CA PHE A 60 -8.38 0.02 -3.71
C PHE A 60 -9.47 0.60 -4.60
N LEU A 61 -9.55 0.19 -5.86
CA LEU A 61 -10.61 0.61 -6.77
C LEU A 61 -11.99 0.19 -6.27
N GLU A 62 -12.15 -1.07 -5.84
CA GLU A 62 -13.42 -1.54 -5.25
C GLU A 62 -13.85 -0.71 -4.03
N GLN A 63 -12.90 -0.33 -3.17
CA GLN A 63 -13.21 0.49 -2.01
C GLN A 63 -13.59 1.92 -2.40
N LEU A 64 -12.94 2.51 -3.40
CA LEU A 64 -13.28 3.83 -3.92
C LEU A 64 -14.69 3.84 -4.51
N GLU A 65 -15.04 2.81 -5.30
CA GLU A 65 -16.38 2.65 -5.85
C GLU A 65 -17.43 2.56 -4.74
N LYS A 66 -17.22 1.67 -3.76
CA LYS A 66 -18.13 1.53 -2.60
C LYS A 66 -18.28 2.81 -1.80
N SER A 67 -17.21 3.59 -1.64
CA SER A 67 -17.25 4.86 -0.90
C SER A 67 -17.99 5.97 -1.65
N ASN A 68 -18.04 5.92 -2.98
CA ASN A 68 -18.75 6.90 -3.82
C ASN A 68 -20.24 6.57 -4.02
N LEU A 69 -20.68 5.37 -3.64
CA LEU A 69 -22.06 4.88 -3.75
C LEU A 69 -22.92 5.21 -2.49
N ILE A 70 -22.35 5.90 -1.51
CA ILE A 70 -22.99 6.34 -0.24
C ILE A 70 -22.87 7.86 -0.14
#